data_AF-A0A2T5E6P2-F1
#
_entry.id   AF-A0A2T5E6P2-F1
#
_cell.length_a   1.000
_cell.length_b   1.000
_cell.length_c   1.000
_cell.angle_alpha   90.00
_cell.angle_beta   90.00
_cell.angle_gamma   90.00
#
_symmetry.space_group_name_H-M   'P 1'
#
loop_
_entity.id
_entity.type
_entity.pdbx_description
1 polymer ?
#
loop_
_entity_poly.entity_id
_entity_poly.type
_entity_poly.pdbx_seq_one_letter_code
_entity_poly.pdbx_strand_id
1 'polypeptide(L)'
;MFPQPIQKAGRFTNISYRVALPISIVMWLLPLIAVMMTSIRSMDDINKGNYWGWPSEIQFIENYTQVFTSTSMGQYLINSLIITLPAVAGAVALSTLAGYALAKYNFKANVWIFAMFIAGNFVPFQILMIPVRDLTIGLGLYDTHWALIFFHIAFQAGFCTLFMRNFIVGIPDALIEAARVEGVSEWKIFWHVVLPLVRPALAALAVLVFTFIWTDNNMKQDFASAAPAMTVNGKQFGVPYTYYQWGIYYRKDIFEQYGIAEPKTWDDLKSASATLKENGVAPFAIGTKYLWTAAGWFDYINMRTNGLDFHIQLMEGKVPYSDERVKKTFANWAELVEPGYYLENHASYSWQEAQPFLYNGKAAMYLMGNFITPNFPAELDGKMDFFQFPVIDPSIPMSEDAPMDTLHIPSKAKNKEDARKFLEFVARAENQQLINEMLLQIPTNNKAKAKSDPFLDKGVAMLASTDGTAQFYDRDTDPAMAKEGMKGFQEFMVHPDRIEKILKKLDKVSKRTFK
;
A
#
# COMPACT_ATOMS: atom_id res chain seq x y z
N MET A 1 -40.56 16.43 -14.86
CA MET A 1 -41.47 16.38 -13.70
C MET A 1 -40.69 16.86 -12.48
N PHE A 2 -41.02 18.02 -11.93
CA PHE A 2 -40.46 18.42 -10.64
C PHE A 2 -41.10 17.56 -9.54
N PRO A 3 -40.32 17.04 -8.57
CA PRO A 3 -40.89 16.29 -7.45
C PRO A 3 -41.94 17.14 -6.73
N GLN A 4 -43.06 16.54 -6.33
CA GLN A 4 -44.07 17.27 -5.57
C GLN A 4 -43.47 17.76 -4.25
N PRO A 5 -43.76 19.00 -3.82
CA PRO A 5 -43.29 19.52 -2.54
C PRO A 5 -43.67 18.58 -1.40
N ILE A 6 -42.75 18.29 -0.48
CA ILE A 6 -42.97 17.34 0.62
C ILE A 6 -44.18 17.72 1.49
N GLN A 7 -44.52 19.01 1.55
CA GLN A 7 -45.70 19.53 2.25
C GLN A 7 -47.03 19.01 1.67
N LYS A 8 -47.04 18.59 0.39
CA LYS A 8 -48.20 18.02 -0.31
C LYS A 8 -48.17 16.49 -0.36
N ALA A 9 -47.10 15.85 0.13
CA ALA A 9 -47.00 14.40 0.19
C ALA A 9 -47.90 13.83 1.31
N GLY A 10 -48.26 12.55 1.18
CA GLY A 10 -49.05 11.85 2.20
C GLY A 10 -48.41 11.91 3.59
N ARG A 11 -49.24 11.84 4.64
CA ARG A 11 -48.80 11.98 6.05
C ARG A 11 -47.65 11.04 6.40
N PHE A 12 -47.69 9.79 5.92
CA PHE A 12 -46.64 8.81 6.11
C PHE A 12 -45.30 9.26 5.50
N THR A 13 -45.30 9.64 4.22
CA THR A 13 -44.11 10.13 3.51
C THR A 13 -43.52 11.38 4.14
N ASN A 14 -44.37 12.29 4.65
CA ASN A 14 -43.92 13.50 5.31
C ASN A 14 -43.23 13.19 6.66
N ILE A 15 -43.81 12.29 7.45
CA ILE A 15 -43.22 11.84 8.73
C ILE A 15 -41.93 11.06 8.48
N SER A 16 -41.91 10.13 7.53
CA SER A 16 -40.73 9.33 7.21
C SER A 16 -39.57 10.22 6.75
N TYR A 17 -39.83 11.24 5.91
CA TYR A 17 -38.81 12.20 5.51
C TYR A 17 -38.27 13.02 6.69
N ARG A 18 -39.15 13.51 7.57
CA ARG A 18 -38.75 14.30 8.76
C ARG A 18 -37.90 13.52 9.75
N VAL A 19 -38.08 12.20 9.84
CA VAL A 19 -37.30 11.32 10.71
C VAL A 19 -36.02 10.83 10.02
N ALA A 20 -36.11 10.43 8.75
CA ALA A 20 -34.97 9.90 8.01
C ALA A 20 -33.88 10.96 7.77
N LEU A 21 -34.25 12.23 7.59
CA LEU A 21 -33.30 13.30 7.30
C LEU A 21 -32.32 13.55 8.47
N PRO A 22 -32.75 13.77 9.73
CA PRO A 22 -31.84 13.86 10.87
C PRO A 22 -30.97 12.61 11.05
N ILE A 23 -31.54 11.42 10.93
CA ILE A 23 -30.78 10.16 11.07
C ILE A 23 -29.69 10.08 10.00
N SER A 24 -30.02 10.42 8.76
CA SER A 24 -29.06 10.43 7.65
C SER A 24 -27.95 11.45 7.89
N ILE A 25 -28.27 12.64 8.42
CA ILE A 25 -27.27 13.65 8.78
C ILE A 25 -26.33 13.14 9.86
N VAL A 26 -26.86 12.54 10.94
CA VAL A 26 -26.03 11.96 12.01
C VAL A 26 -25.12 10.88 11.44
N MET A 27 -25.66 9.94 10.65
CA MET A 27 -24.87 8.89 10.01
C MET A 27 -23.78 9.44 9.09
N TRP A 28 -24.08 10.50 8.33
CA TRP A 28 -23.11 11.18 7.47
C TRP A 28 -22.00 11.88 8.25
N LEU A 29 -22.31 12.42 9.43
CA LEU A 29 -21.34 13.09 10.29
C LEU A 29 -20.50 12.13 11.13
N LEU A 30 -20.92 10.86 11.29
CA LEU A 30 -20.21 9.88 12.11
C LEU A 30 -18.70 9.78 11.80
N PRO A 31 -18.23 9.69 10.54
CA PRO A 31 -16.80 9.65 10.24
C PRO A 31 -16.07 10.92 10.68
N LEU A 32 -16.67 12.10 10.51
CA LEU A 32 -16.08 13.38 10.93
C LEU A 32 -16.02 13.50 12.45
N ILE A 33 -17.08 13.04 13.14
CA ILE A 33 -17.11 12.95 14.59
C ILE A 33 -16.04 11.97 15.06
N ALA A 34 -15.86 10.81 14.42
CA ALA A 34 -14.83 9.85 14.77
C ALA A 34 -13.41 10.41 14.61
N VAL A 35 -13.14 11.12 13.51
CA VAL A 35 -11.85 11.80 13.29
C VAL A 35 -11.60 12.87 14.36
N MET A 36 -12.62 13.69 14.67
CA MET A 36 -12.52 14.70 15.72
C MET A 36 -12.31 14.08 17.11
N MET A 37 -13.05 13.01 17.43
CA MET A 37 -12.86 12.30 18.69
C MET A 37 -11.47 11.67 18.78
N THR A 38 -10.93 11.18 17.66
CA THR A 38 -9.57 10.65 17.62
C THR A 38 -8.53 11.74 17.80
N SER A 39 -8.73 12.93 17.22
CA SER A 39 -7.76 14.03 17.33
C SER A 39 -7.63 14.62 18.73
N ILE A 40 -8.60 14.38 19.63
CA ILE A 40 -8.60 14.88 21.01
C ILE A 40 -8.24 13.82 22.05
N ARG A 41 -8.03 12.56 21.66
CA ARG A 41 -7.64 11.48 22.57
C ARG A 41 -6.16 11.52 22.91
N SER A 42 -5.81 10.93 24.05
CA SER A 42 -4.43 10.57 24.35
C SER A 42 -3.96 9.39 23.50
N MET A 43 -2.65 9.27 23.28
CA MET A 43 -2.07 8.10 22.61
C MET A 43 -2.33 6.80 23.39
N ASP A 44 -2.45 6.91 24.72
CA ASP A 44 -2.72 5.79 25.62
C ASP A 44 -4.12 5.18 25.40
N ASP A 45 -5.12 6.01 25.12
CA ASP A 45 -6.47 5.56 24.73
C ASP A 45 -6.44 4.80 23.40
N ILE A 46 -5.71 5.33 22.41
CA ILE A 46 -5.59 4.74 21.07
C ILE A 46 -4.89 3.38 21.15
N ASN A 47 -3.81 3.28 21.90
CA ASN A 47 -3.03 2.04 22.06
C ASN A 47 -3.78 0.94 22.82
N LYS A 48 -4.73 1.30 23.69
CA LYS A 48 -5.60 0.36 24.43
C LYS A 48 -6.85 -0.07 23.63
N GLY A 49 -6.99 0.37 22.39
CA GLY A 49 -8.14 0.04 21.54
C GLY A 49 -9.41 0.84 21.84
N ASN A 50 -9.32 1.94 22.60
CA ASN A 50 -10.47 2.82 22.89
C ASN A 50 -10.77 3.78 21.72
N TYR A 51 -11.14 3.22 20.56
CA TYR A 51 -11.43 4.02 19.37
C TYR A 51 -12.81 4.69 19.42
N TRP A 52 -13.80 4.01 20.00
CA TRP A 52 -15.22 4.42 19.97
C TRP A 52 -15.81 4.80 21.34
N GLY A 53 -15.12 4.52 22.44
CA GLY A 53 -15.57 4.86 23.80
C GLY A 53 -15.32 6.32 24.16
N TRP A 54 -15.67 6.77 25.36
CA TRP A 54 -15.33 8.13 25.79
C TRP A 54 -13.82 8.25 26.07
N PRO A 55 -13.13 9.36 25.71
CA PRO A 55 -11.72 9.55 26.03
C PRO A 55 -11.48 9.55 27.54
N SER A 56 -10.42 8.88 28.00
CA SER A 56 -10.00 8.94 29.40
C SER A 56 -9.44 10.33 29.76
N GLU A 57 -8.85 11.01 28.77
CA GLU A 57 -8.33 12.37 28.88
C GLU A 57 -8.55 13.11 27.55
N ILE A 58 -8.92 14.38 27.63
CA ILE A 58 -9.10 15.26 26.45
C ILE A 58 -7.81 16.06 26.25
N GLN A 59 -7.02 15.69 25.24
CA GLN A 59 -5.74 16.34 24.87
C GLN A 59 -5.89 17.25 23.64
N PHE A 60 -6.98 18.02 23.56
CA PHE A 60 -7.25 18.88 22.40
C PHE A 60 -6.16 19.95 22.20
N ILE A 61 -5.75 20.66 23.25
CA ILE A 61 -4.77 21.76 23.11
C ILE A 61 -3.39 21.19 22.80
N GLU A 62 -3.00 20.13 23.52
CA GLU A 62 -1.71 19.48 23.43
C GLU A 62 -1.50 18.89 22.03
N ASN A 63 -2.44 18.08 21.54
CA ASN A 63 -2.33 17.44 20.23
C ASN A 63 -2.20 18.47 19.11
N TYR A 64 -3.05 19.51 19.10
CA TYR A 64 -3.00 20.54 18.06
C TYR A 64 -1.77 21.43 18.17
N THR A 65 -1.35 21.82 19.39
CA THR A 65 -0.12 22.60 19.60
C THR A 65 1.12 21.80 19.19
N GLN A 66 1.16 20.50 19.52
CA GLN A 66 2.28 19.63 19.21
C GLN A 66 2.46 19.47 17.69
N VAL A 67 1.37 19.39 16.92
CA VAL A 67 1.44 19.34 15.45
C VAL A 67 2.18 20.54 14.87
N PHE A 68 1.92 21.75 15.37
CA PHE A 68 2.57 22.97 14.84
C PHE A 68 3.95 23.27 15.44
N THR A 69 4.27 22.76 16.62
CA THR A 69 5.56 22.99 17.30
C THR A 69 6.58 21.88 17.06
N SER A 70 6.13 20.64 16.89
CA SER A 70 6.99 19.47 16.68
C SER A 70 7.16 19.09 15.20
N THR A 71 6.39 19.72 14.30
CA THR A 71 6.49 19.50 12.85
C THR A 71 6.36 20.81 12.09
N SER A 72 6.82 20.85 10.84
CA SER A 72 6.68 22.02 9.97
C SER A 72 5.28 22.15 9.35
N MET A 73 4.23 21.65 10.01
CA MET A 73 2.86 21.60 9.49
C MET A 73 2.34 22.98 9.04
N GLY A 74 2.67 24.04 9.78
CA GLY A 74 2.32 25.40 9.40
C GLY A 74 2.87 25.80 8.03
N GLN A 75 4.14 25.48 7.76
CA GLN A 75 4.77 25.74 6.46
C GLN A 75 4.15 24.88 5.35
N TYR A 76 3.85 23.61 5.63
CA TYR A 76 3.19 22.73 4.66
C TYR A 76 1.80 23.21 4.28
N LEU A 77 1.03 23.70 5.26
CA LEU A 77 -0.28 24.29 5.03
C LEU A 77 -0.18 25.56 4.18
N ILE A 78 0.76 26.45 4.50
CA ILE A 78 1.01 27.67 3.73
C ILE A 78 1.43 27.34 2.30
N ASN A 79 2.36 26.41 2.09
CA ASN A 79 2.78 25.98 0.76
C ASN A 79 1.58 25.45 -0.05
N SER A 80 0.75 24.61 0.57
CA SER A 80 -0.44 24.05 -0.07
C SER A 80 -1.44 25.13 -0.46
N LEU A 81 -1.64 26.15 0.38
CA LEU A 81 -2.48 27.30 0.06
C LEU A 81 -1.90 28.17 -1.05
N ILE A 82 -0.58 28.45 -1.01
CA ILE A 82 0.14 29.22 -2.03
C ILE A 82 0.07 28.54 -3.40
N ILE A 83 0.05 27.21 -3.46
CA ILE A 83 -0.08 26.47 -4.73
C ILE A 83 -1.54 26.40 -5.15
N THR A 84 -2.42 25.95 -4.25
CA THR A 84 -3.81 25.62 -4.59
C THR A 84 -4.62 26.85 -4.96
N LEU A 85 -4.57 27.93 -4.17
CA LEU A 85 -5.44 29.09 -4.41
C LEU A 85 -5.15 29.79 -5.73
N PRO A 86 -3.89 30.13 -6.08
CA PRO A 86 -3.57 30.72 -7.37
C PRO A 86 -3.84 29.76 -8.54
N ALA A 87 -3.58 28.46 -8.37
CA ALA A 87 -3.84 27.49 -9.43
C ALA A 87 -5.34 27.34 -9.73
N VAL A 88 -6.19 27.26 -8.70
CA VAL A 88 -7.66 27.26 -8.86
C VAL A 88 -8.12 28.55 -9.54
N ALA A 89 -7.66 29.70 -9.05
CA ALA A 89 -8.05 31.00 -9.60
C ALA A 89 -7.64 31.12 -11.09
N GLY A 90 -6.40 30.75 -11.43
CA GLY A 90 -5.89 30.78 -12.79
C GLY A 90 -6.61 29.81 -13.72
N ALA A 91 -6.80 28.56 -13.29
CA ALA A 91 -7.49 27.53 -14.06
C ALA A 91 -8.94 27.93 -14.37
N VAL A 92 -9.67 28.37 -13.35
CA VAL A 92 -11.08 28.78 -13.49
C VAL A 92 -11.20 30.03 -14.36
N ALA A 93 -10.36 31.05 -14.14
CA ALA A 93 -10.42 32.30 -14.90
C ALA A 93 -10.15 32.07 -16.40
N LEU A 94 -9.04 31.39 -16.74
CA LEU A 94 -8.67 31.11 -18.13
C LEU A 94 -9.71 30.22 -18.82
N SER A 95 -10.17 29.19 -18.13
CA SER A 95 -11.13 28.24 -18.70
C SER A 95 -12.53 28.83 -18.85
N THR A 96 -12.91 29.79 -18.02
CA THR A 96 -14.19 30.51 -18.17
C THR A 96 -14.15 31.41 -19.40
N LEU A 97 -13.03 32.08 -19.65
CA LEU A 97 -12.82 32.87 -20.87
C LEU A 97 -12.82 31.98 -22.12
N ALA A 98 -12.07 30.87 -22.10
CA ALA A 98 -12.05 29.91 -23.19
C ALA A 98 -13.43 29.29 -23.42
N GLY A 99 -14.13 28.89 -22.35
CA GLY A 99 -15.48 28.35 -22.40
C GLY A 99 -16.49 29.35 -22.98
N TYR A 100 -16.38 30.64 -22.64
CA TYR A 100 -17.20 31.70 -23.23
C TYR A 100 -16.97 31.83 -24.73
N ALA A 101 -15.71 31.93 -25.15
CA ALA A 101 -15.36 32.02 -26.57
C ALA A 101 -15.86 30.80 -27.35
N LEU A 102 -15.63 29.59 -26.84
CA LEU A 102 -16.04 28.33 -27.48
C LEU A 102 -17.54 28.09 -27.48
N ALA A 103 -18.29 28.70 -26.55
CA ALA A 103 -19.74 28.57 -26.47
C ALA A 103 -20.48 29.61 -27.33
N LYS A 104 -19.99 30.85 -27.38
CA LYS A 104 -20.75 32.00 -27.93
C LYS A 104 -20.20 32.59 -29.23
N TYR A 105 -19.01 32.18 -29.66
CA TYR A 105 -18.44 32.65 -30.92
C TYR A 105 -18.35 31.54 -31.96
N ASN A 106 -18.82 31.86 -33.16
CA ASN A 106 -18.72 30.99 -34.32
C ASN A 106 -17.48 31.37 -35.14
N PHE A 107 -16.41 30.59 -35.00
CA PHE A 107 -15.19 30.73 -35.80
C PHE A 107 -14.71 29.36 -36.28
N LYS A 108 -14.02 29.34 -37.43
CA LYS A 108 -13.69 28.10 -38.17
C LYS A 108 -12.93 27.05 -37.34
N ALA A 109 -12.09 27.48 -36.40
CA ALA A 109 -11.28 26.59 -35.56
C ALA A 109 -11.97 26.15 -34.24
N ASN A 110 -13.19 26.60 -33.94
CA ASN A 110 -13.86 26.37 -32.65
C ASN A 110 -13.89 24.87 -32.28
N VAL A 111 -14.36 24.02 -33.19
CA VAL A 111 -14.48 22.57 -32.96
C VAL A 111 -13.12 21.93 -32.68
N TRP A 112 -12.06 22.32 -33.40
CA TRP A 112 -10.72 21.76 -33.21
C TRP A 112 -10.09 22.19 -31.89
N ILE A 113 -10.23 23.46 -31.51
CA ILE A 113 -9.76 23.95 -30.21
C ILE A 113 -10.51 23.25 -29.08
N PHE A 114 -11.82 23.09 -29.20
CA PHE A 114 -12.62 22.37 -28.21
C PHE A 114 -12.22 20.88 -28.12
N ALA A 115 -12.00 20.21 -29.25
CA ALA A 115 -11.52 18.84 -29.29
C ALA A 115 -10.14 18.68 -28.62
N MET A 116 -9.25 19.68 -28.75
CA MET A 116 -7.95 19.69 -28.08
C MET A 116 -8.09 19.73 -26.54
N PHE A 117 -8.97 20.58 -26.00
CA PHE A 117 -9.24 20.61 -24.56
C PHE A 117 -9.81 19.28 -24.06
N ILE A 118 -10.72 18.65 -24.83
CA ILE A 118 -11.25 17.32 -24.51
C ILE A 118 -10.14 16.27 -24.53
N ALA A 119 -9.31 16.25 -25.57
CA ALA A 119 -8.20 15.32 -25.73
C ALA A 119 -7.21 15.39 -24.56
N GLY A 120 -6.91 16.59 -24.07
CA GLY A 120 -6.04 16.80 -22.92
C GLY A 120 -6.50 16.05 -21.65
N ASN A 121 -7.81 15.86 -21.46
CA ASN A 121 -8.34 15.11 -20.31
C ASN A 121 -8.05 13.61 -20.37
N PHE A 122 -7.76 13.06 -21.55
CA PHE A 122 -7.43 11.64 -21.71
C PHE A 122 -5.95 11.35 -21.46
N VAL A 123 -5.11 12.39 -21.33
CA VAL A 123 -3.69 12.22 -21.03
C VAL A 123 -3.53 11.99 -19.53
N PRO A 124 -3.07 10.79 -19.10
CA PRO A 124 -2.75 10.56 -17.70
C PRO A 124 -1.64 11.52 -17.26
N PHE A 125 -1.82 12.20 -16.13
CA PHE A 125 -0.84 13.18 -15.62
C PHE A 125 0.55 12.56 -15.42
N GLN A 126 0.61 11.25 -15.15
CA GLN A 126 1.83 10.48 -14.94
C GLN A 126 2.75 10.52 -16.18
N ILE A 127 2.18 10.46 -17.39
CA ILE A 127 2.95 10.52 -18.65
C ILE A 127 3.55 11.91 -18.85
N LEU A 128 2.87 12.95 -18.37
CA LEU A 128 3.32 14.33 -18.50
C LEU A 128 4.42 14.70 -17.49
N MET A 129 4.60 13.91 -16.43
CA MET A 129 5.46 14.31 -15.32
C MET A 129 6.94 14.46 -15.72
N ILE A 130 7.51 13.55 -16.53
CA ILE A 130 8.91 13.64 -16.99
C ILE A 130 9.09 14.82 -17.95
N PRO A 131 8.31 14.97 -19.04
CA PRO A 131 8.45 16.11 -19.94
C PRO A 131 8.21 17.47 -19.26
N VAL A 132 7.25 17.55 -18.34
CA VAL A 132 6.97 18.79 -17.59
C VAL A 132 8.13 19.10 -16.64
N ARG A 133 8.70 18.11 -15.96
CA ARG A 133 9.92 18.31 -15.16
C ARG A 133 11.04 18.90 -16.01
N ASP A 134 11.35 18.28 -17.14
CA ASP A 134 12.46 18.72 -18.00
C ASP A 134 12.21 20.14 -18.53
N LEU A 135 10.96 20.46 -18.87
CA LEU A 135 10.54 21.82 -19.22
C LEU A 135 10.77 22.79 -18.04
N THR A 136 10.35 22.46 -16.82
CA THR A 136 10.53 23.35 -15.66
C THR A 136 12.00 23.56 -15.30
N ILE A 137 12.85 22.55 -15.50
CA ILE A 137 14.31 22.67 -15.35
C ILE A 137 14.87 23.62 -16.41
N GLY A 138 14.50 23.42 -17.69
CA GLY A 138 14.95 24.28 -18.79
C GLY A 138 14.50 25.73 -18.66
N LEU A 139 13.37 25.98 -18.00
CA LEU A 139 12.85 27.32 -17.71
C LEU A 139 13.38 27.92 -16.40
N GLY A 140 14.18 27.19 -15.62
CA GLY A 140 14.66 27.64 -14.30
C GLY A 140 13.56 27.78 -13.25
N LEU A 141 12.41 27.13 -13.44
CA LEU A 141 11.27 27.13 -12.52
C LEU A 141 11.26 25.90 -11.59
N TYR A 142 12.18 24.95 -11.80
CA TYR A 142 12.29 23.75 -10.98
C TYR A 142 12.48 24.10 -9.50
N ASP A 143 11.83 23.31 -8.62
CA ASP A 143 11.85 23.51 -7.15
C ASP A 143 11.23 24.85 -6.69
N THR A 144 10.23 25.36 -7.41
CA THR A 144 9.47 26.57 -7.04
C THR A 144 7.96 26.30 -7.02
N HIS A 145 7.21 27.07 -6.22
CA HIS A 145 5.74 27.00 -6.24
C HIS A 145 5.16 27.36 -7.62
N TRP A 146 5.83 28.22 -8.39
CA TRP A 146 5.39 28.62 -9.73
C TRP A 146 5.33 27.45 -10.71
N ALA A 147 6.27 26.49 -10.64
CA ALA A 147 6.21 25.29 -11.47
C ALA A 147 4.91 24.52 -11.24
N LEU A 148 4.53 24.30 -9.98
CA LEU A 148 3.30 23.59 -9.62
C LEU A 148 2.05 24.40 -9.97
N ILE A 149 2.05 25.71 -9.72
CA ILE A 149 0.91 26.59 -10.05
C ILE A 149 0.62 26.54 -11.56
N PHE A 150 1.63 26.76 -12.41
CA PHE A 150 1.43 26.75 -13.86
C PHE A 150 1.07 25.36 -14.39
N PHE A 151 1.67 24.31 -13.84
CA PHE A 151 1.30 22.94 -14.19
C PHE A 151 -0.18 22.68 -13.91
N HIS A 152 -0.66 22.98 -12.70
CA HIS A 152 -2.06 22.76 -12.36
C HIS A 152 -3.02 23.63 -13.18
N ILE A 153 -2.67 24.88 -13.48
CA ILE A 153 -3.47 25.74 -14.37
C ILE A 153 -3.62 25.09 -15.74
N ALA A 154 -2.51 24.66 -16.34
CA ALA A 154 -2.51 24.07 -17.68
C ALA A 154 -3.22 22.71 -17.70
N PHE A 155 -2.93 21.85 -16.72
CA PHE A 155 -3.50 20.51 -16.62
C PHE A 155 -5.02 20.55 -16.40
N GLN A 156 -5.51 21.45 -15.54
CA GLN A 156 -6.95 21.58 -15.27
C GLN A 156 -7.72 22.31 -16.39
N ALA A 157 -7.03 22.99 -17.32
CA ALA A 157 -7.69 23.79 -18.34
C ALA A 157 -8.63 22.97 -19.25
N GLY A 158 -8.28 21.72 -19.57
CA GLY A 158 -9.11 20.79 -20.33
C GLY A 158 -10.49 20.60 -19.71
N PHE A 159 -10.51 20.11 -18.48
CA PHE A 159 -11.73 19.82 -17.73
C PHE A 159 -12.53 21.09 -17.45
N CYS A 160 -11.89 22.13 -16.93
CA CYS A 160 -12.53 23.39 -16.59
C CYS A 160 -13.16 24.07 -17.81
N THR A 161 -12.50 24.02 -18.98
CA THR A 161 -13.02 24.65 -20.20
C THR A 161 -14.23 23.89 -20.74
N LEU A 162 -14.17 22.55 -20.72
CA LEU A 162 -15.31 21.69 -21.05
C LEU A 162 -16.51 21.98 -20.13
N PHE A 163 -16.27 22.04 -18.82
CA PHE A 163 -17.30 22.33 -17.81
C PHE A 163 -17.95 23.70 -18.04
N MET A 164 -17.13 24.77 -18.16
CA MET A 164 -17.63 26.12 -18.33
C MET A 164 -18.33 26.32 -19.68
N ARG A 165 -17.82 25.74 -20.77
CA ARG A 165 -18.49 25.79 -22.07
C ARG A 165 -19.88 25.18 -21.98
N ASN A 166 -20.02 23.99 -21.41
CA ASN A 166 -21.30 23.30 -21.31
C ASN A 166 -22.33 24.11 -20.51
N PHE A 167 -21.89 24.83 -19.48
CA PHE A 167 -22.77 25.71 -18.72
C PHE A 167 -23.14 27.00 -19.49
N ILE A 168 -22.14 27.66 -20.10
CA ILE A 168 -22.33 28.92 -20.83
C ILE A 168 -23.21 28.75 -22.07
N VAL A 169 -23.17 27.58 -22.73
CA VAL A 169 -24.09 27.27 -23.84
C VAL A 169 -25.55 27.45 -23.42
N GLY A 170 -25.90 27.17 -22.16
CA GLY A 170 -27.26 27.34 -21.63
C GLY A 170 -27.74 28.79 -21.46
N ILE A 171 -26.85 29.79 -21.58
CA ILE A 171 -27.24 31.20 -21.53
C ILE A 171 -27.97 31.58 -22.83
N PRO A 172 -29.14 32.22 -22.79
CA PRO A 172 -29.81 32.68 -24.01
C PRO A 172 -28.97 33.69 -24.80
N ASP A 173 -28.73 33.45 -26.09
CA ASP A 173 -27.94 34.33 -26.95
C ASP A 173 -28.54 35.74 -27.06
N ALA A 174 -29.86 35.86 -26.94
CA ALA A 174 -30.57 37.13 -26.96
C ALA A 174 -30.04 38.14 -25.91
N LEU A 175 -29.56 37.68 -24.75
CA LEU A 175 -28.98 38.57 -23.73
C LEU A 175 -27.65 39.18 -24.18
N ILE A 176 -26.87 38.41 -24.94
CA ILE A 176 -25.56 38.84 -25.47
C ILE A 176 -25.78 39.74 -26.69
N GLU A 177 -26.66 39.34 -27.60
CA GLU A 177 -26.99 40.12 -28.80
C GLU A 177 -27.63 41.48 -28.45
N ALA A 178 -28.51 41.53 -27.44
CA ALA A 178 -29.06 42.80 -26.97
C ALA A 178 -27.97 43.77 -26.51
N ALA A 179 -26.98 43.28 -25.76
CA ALA A 179 -25.86 44.11 -25.33
C ALA A 179 -24.95 44.53 -26.50
N ARG A 180 -24.79 43.69 -27.52
CA ARG A 180 -24.05 44.03 -28.76
C ARG A 180 -24.75 45.14 -29.55
N VAL A 181 -26.07 45.09 -29.67
CA VAL A 181 -26.87 46.13 -30.35
C VAL A 181 -26.73 47.48 -29.65
N GLU A 182 -26.65 47.49 -28.31
CA GLU A 182 -26.37 48.69 -27.49
C GLU A 182 -24.90 49.15 -27.57
N GLY A 183 -24.06 48.51 -28.38
CA GLY A 183 -22.65 48.88 -28.57
C GLY A 183 -21.75 48.57 -27.36
N VAL A 184 -22.18 47.69 -26.46
CA VAL A 184 -21.39 47.29 -25.29
C VAL A 184 -20.22 46.41 -25.73
N SER A 185 -19.02 46.70 -25.21
CA SER A 185 -17.83 45.90 -25.53
C SER A 185 -17.91 44.49 -24.98
N GLU A 186 -17.32 43.53 -25.68
CA GLU A 186 -17.34 42.09 -25.31
C GLU A 186 -16.80 41.82 -23.91
N TRP A 187 -15.79 42.56 -23.48
CA TRP A 187 -15.27 42.45 -22.12
C TRP A 187 -16.31 42.87 -21.08
N LYS A 188 -17.08 43.93 -21.34
CA LYS A 188 -18.17 44.36 -20.46
C LYS A 188 -19.32 43.34 -20.45
N ILE A 189 -19.67 42.76 -21.60
CA ILE A 189 -20.67 41.68 -21.71
C ILE A 189 -20.23 40.48 -20.87
N PHE A 190 -18.97 40.05 -21.01
CA PHE A 190 -18.43 38.95 -20.20
C PHE A 190 -18.55 39.24 -18.70
N TRP A 191 -18.05 40.40 -18.23
CA TRP A 191 -18.03 40.71 -16.79
C TRP A 191 -19.40 41.00 -16.18
N HIS A 192 -20.31 41.61 -16.92
CA HIS A 192 -21.59 42.11 -16.38
C HIS A 192 -22.80 41.23 -16.74
N VAL A 193 -22.69 40.39 -17.77
CA VAL A 193 -23.78 39.50 -18.21
C VAL A 193 -23.42 38.05 -17.98
N VAL A 194 -22.33 37.57 -18.60
CA VAL A 194 -21.99 36.14 -18.59
C VAL A 194 -21.52 35.69 -17.21
N LEU A 195 -20.53 36.39 -16.64
CA LEU A 195 -19.91 36.00 -15.38
C LEU A 195 -20.91 35.93 -14.21
N PRO A 196 -21.84 36.89 -14.03
CA PRO A 196 -22.87 36.81 -12.99
C PRO A 196 -23.83 35.63 -13.17
N LEU A 197 -24.22 35.32 -14.42
CA LEU A 197 -25.11 34.21 -14.74
C LEU A 197 -24.47 32.83 -14.48
N VAL A 198 -23.14 32.74 -14.62
CA VAL A 198 -22.40 31.49 -14.37
C VAL A 198 -21.78 31.39 -12.98
N ARG A 199 -22.03 32.33 -12.06
CA ARG A 199 -21.53 32.27 -10.67
C ARG A 199 -21.80 30.94 -9.97
N PRO A 200 -22.99 30.31 -10.09
CA PRO A 200 -23.22 29.00 -9.46
C PRO A 200 -22.28 27.92 -10.01
N ALA A 201 -22.02 27.92 -11.32
CA ALA A 201 -21.10 27.00 -11.97
C ALA A 201 -19.64 27.28 -11.58
N LEU A 202 -19.25 28.54 -11.48
CA LEU A 202 -17.91 28.95 -11.02
C LEU A 202 -17.64 28.46 -9.60
N ALA A 203 -18.62 28.60 -8.69
CA ALA A 203 -18.47 28.13 -7.32
C ALA A 203 -18.30 26.61 -7.26
N ALA A 204 -19.14 25.86 -7.99
CA ALA A 204 -19.04 24.40 -8.07
C ALA A 204 -17.68 23.96 -8.66
N LEU A 205 -17.25 24.60 -9.75
CA LEU A 205 -15.98 24.28 -10.40
C LEU A 205 -14.79 24.61 -9.50
N ALA A 206 -14.79 25.76 -8.83
CA ALA A 206 -13.72 26.17 -7.94
C ALA A 206 -13.54 25.19 -6.77
N VAL A 207 -14.64 24.72 -6.15
CA VAL A 207 -14.57 23.70 -5.09
C VAL A 207 -13.99 22.40 -5.62
N LEU A 208 -14.45 21.95 -6.79
CA LEU A 208 -14.01 20.68 -7.38
C LEU A 208 -12.51 20.72 -7.73
N VAL A 209 -12.06 21.80 -8.38
CA VAL A 209 -10.65 21.99 -8.75
C VAL A 209 -9.78 22.18 -7.51
N PHE A 210 -10.29 22.88 -6.48
CA PHE A 210 -9.62 22.96 -5.18
C PHE A 210 -9.39 21.57 -4.62
N THR A 211 -10.42 20.71 -4.59
CA THR A 211 -10.28 19.33 -4.10
C THR A 211 -9.22 18.58 -4.90
N PHE A 212 -9.25 18.61 -6.23
CA PHE A 212 -8.28 17.91 -7.07
C PHE A 212 -6.82 18.32 -6.77
N ILE A 213 -6.56 19.63 -6.72
CA ILE A 213 -5.20 20.16 -6.48
C ILE A 213 -4.78 19.93 -5.02
N TRP A 214 -5.68 20.13 -4.06
CA TRP A 214 -5.40 19.98 -2.64
C TRP A 214 -5.05 18.56 -2.23
N THR A 215 -5.62 17.56 -2.93
CA THR A 215 -5.35 16.14 -2.66
C THR A 215 -4.18 15.57 -3.47
N ASP A 216 -3.57 16.36 -4.36
CA ASP A 216 -2.49 15.88 -5.21
C ASP A 216 -1.23 15.63 -4.36
N ASN A 217 -0.74 14.38 -4.38
CA ASN A 217 0.40 13.85 -3.59
C ASN A 217 0.12 13.42 -2.13
N ASN A 218 -0.99 12.72 -1.87
CA ASN A 218 -1.28 12.13 -0.56
C ASN A 218 -0.53 10.80 -0.29
N MET A 219 0.79 10.86 -0.11
CA MET A 219 1.63 9.66 0.14
C MET A 219 1.09 8.76 1.27
N LYS A 220 0.53 9.32 2.35
CA LYS A 220 -0.02 8.51 3.45
C LYS A 220 -1.17 7.60 2.99
N GLN A 221 -1.99 8.06 2.05
CA GLN A 221 -3.08 7.28 1.49
C GLN A 221 -2.56 6.31 0.42
N ASP A 222 -1.59 6.73 -0.37
CA ASP A 222 -0.97 5.90 -1.41
C ASP A 222 -0.24 4.68 -0.80
N PHE A 223 0.26 4.82 0.43
CA PHE A 223 0.94 3.78 1.20
C PHE A 223 0.13 3.25 2.39
N ALA A 224 -1.19 3.39 2.41
CA ALA A 224 -2.01 3.10 3.60
C ALA A 224 -1.77 1.70 4.21
N SER A 225 -1.58 0.67 3.38
CA SER A 225 -1.29 -0.71 3.83
C SER A 225 0.13 -0.87 4.39
N ALA A 226 1.10 -0.08 3.93
CA ALA A 226 2.50 -0.15 4.32
C ALA A 226 2.89 0.88 5.40
N ALA A 227 2.04 1.88 5.64
CA ALA A 227 2.28 2.94 6.61
C ALA A 227 2.52 2.43 8.04
N PRO A 228 1.80 1.40 8.56
CA PRO A 228 2.08 0.86 9.89
C PRO A 228 3.51 0.37 10.04
N ALA A 229 4.05 -0.35 9.05
CA ALA A 229 5.41 -0.89 9.07
C ALA A 229 6.50 0.21 9.15
N MET A 230 6.20 1.42 8.68
CA MET A 230 7.11 2.57 8.69
C MET A 230 6.91 3.52 9.87
N THR A 231 6.00 3.18 10.79
CA THR A 231 5.63 4.03 11.92
C THR A 231 6.24 3.55 13.22
N VAL A 232 7.05 4.38 13.86
CA VAL A 232 7.52 4.16 15.24
C VAL A 232 7.14 5.38 16.08
N ASN A 233 6.43 5.19 17.19
CA ASN A 233 5.96 6.28 18.06
C ASN A 233 5.23 7.40 17.28
N GLY A 234 4.38 7.02 16.32
CA GLY A 234 3.62 7.96 15.47
C GLY A 234 4.42 8.71 14.41
N LYS A 235 5.73 8.45 14.27
CA LYS A 235 6.61 9.08 13.27
C LYS A 235 6.94 8.12 12.13
N GLN A 236 7.04 8.65 10.92
CA GLN A 236 7.44 7.91 9.72
C GLN A 236 8.97 7.90 9.59
N PHE A 237 9.57 6.73 9.40
CA PHE A 237 11.04 6.58 9.33
C PHE A 237 11.58 6.20 7.95
N GLY A 238 10.73 5.76 7.03
CA GLY A 238 11.16 5.35 5.69
C GLY A 238 10.06 5.38 4.65
N VAL A 239 10.45 5.07 3.41
CA VAL A 239 9.54 4.83 2.29
C VAL A 239 9.62 3.35 1.92
N PRO A 240 8.52 2.59 2.06
CA PRO A 240 8.48 1.21 1.62
C PRO A 240 8.32 1.20 0.10
N TYR A 241 8.95 0.27 -0.62
CA TYR A 241 8.90 0.25 -2.09
C TYR A 241 8.54 -1.09 -2.72
N THR A 242 8.65 -2.17 -1.97
CA THR A 242 8.25 -3.51 -2.41
C THR A 242 7.94 -4.38 -1.20
N TYR A 243 7.11 -5.38 -1.40
CA TYR A 243 6.93 -6.51 -0.50
C TYR A 243 6.68 -7.77 -1.31
N TYR A 244 6.88 -8.92 -0.69
CA TYR A 244 6.81 -10.20 -1.39
C TYR A 244 6.24 -11.29 -0.49
N GLN A 245 5.54 -12.23 -1.13
CA GLN A 245 5.00 -13.42 -0.48
C GLN A 245 6.10 -14.46 -0.21
N TRP A 246 5.90 -15.20 0.87
CA TRP A 246 6.55 -16.48 1.12
C TRP A 246 5.58 -17.65 0.95
N GLY A 247 6.12 -18.84 0.70
CA GLY A 247 5.35 -20.07 0.60
C GLY A 247 6.18 -21.16 -0.07
N ILE A 248 5.52 -22.25 -0.47
CA ILE A 248 6.23 -23.43 -0.99
C ILE A 248 6.18 -23.43 -2.52
N TYR A 249 7.36 -23.25 -3.13
CA TYR A 249 7.57 -23.47 -4.55
C TYR A 249 7.86 -24.95 -4.79
N TYR A 250 7.20 -25.56 -5.77
CA TYR A 250 7.32 -27.00 -5.97
C TYR A 250 7.35 -27.41 -7.44
N ARG A 251 7.91 -28.60 -7.66
CA ARG A 251 7.94 -29.30 -8.94
C ARG A 251 6.60 -29.98 -9.20
N LYS A 252 5.74 -29.26 -9.92
CA LYS A 252 4.40 -29.70 -10.31
C LYS A 252 4.45 -30.98 -11.13
N ASP A 253 5.40 -31.08 -12.06
CA ASP A 253 5.61 -32.28 -12.87
C ASP A 253 6.01 -33.50 -12.04
N ILE A 254 6.81 -33.32 -10.98
CA ILE A 254 7.15 -34.41 -10.04
C ILE A 254 5.92 -34.80 -9.20
N PHE A 255 5.10 -33.84 -8.78
CA PHE A 255 3.85 -34.13 -8.07
C PHE A 255 2.88 -34.91 -8.94
N GLU A 256 2.69 -34.49 -10.21
CA GLU A 256 1.87 -35.20 -11.18
C GLU A 256 2.38 -36.62 -11.45
N GLN A 257 3.70 -36.79 -11.58
CA GLN A 257 4.34 -38.10 -11.79
C GLN A 257 4.00 -39.09 -10.66
N TYR A 258 3.97 -38.62 -9.40
CA TYR A 258 3.70 -39.46 -8.24
C TYR A 258 2.26 -39.37 -7.71
N GLY A 259 1.35 -38.71 -8.44
CA GLY A 259 -0.06 -38.58 -8.05
C GLY A 259 -0.28 -37.78 -6.76
N ILE A 260 0.63 -36.85 -6.45
CA ILE A 260 0.58 -36.01 -5.25
C ILE A 260 -0.28 -34.78 -5.55
N ALA A 261 -1.33 -34.58 -4.76
CA ALA A 261 -2.12 -33.35 -4.80
C ALA A 261 -1.41 -32.22 -4.03
N GLU A 262 -1.73 -30.97 -4.36
CA GLU A 262 -1.24 -29.79 -3.64
C GLU A 262 -1.61 -29.87 -2.14
N PRO A 263 -0.64 -29.89 -1.22
CA PRO A 263 -0.89 -30.01 0.21
C PRO A 263 -1.67 -28.82 0.76
N LYS A 264 -2.79 -29.08 1.45
CA LYS A 264 -3.58 -28.04 2.14
C LYS A 264 -3.45 -28.14 3.66
N THR A 265 -3.23 -29.33 4.16
CA THR A 265 -3.06 -29.63 5.58
C THR A 265 -1.68 -30.17 5.88
N TRP A 266 -1.29 -30.14 7.16
CA TRP A 266 -0.03 -30.69 7.63
C TRP A 266 0.13 -32.18 7.33
N ASP A 267 -0.96 -32.95 7.43
CA ASP A 267 -0.95 -34.38 7.10
C ASP A 267 -0.81 -34.62 5.59
N ASP A 268 -1.38 -33.76 4.73
CA ASP A 268 -1.14 -33.81 3.29
C ASP A 268 0.35 -33.57 2.99
N LEU A 269 0.97 -32.58 3.66
CA LEU A 269 2.37 -32.24 3.45
C LEU A 269 3.30 -33.38 3.88
N LYS A 270 3.02 -34.01 5.02
CA LYS A 270 3.75 -35.19 5.50
C LYS A 270 3.58 -36.39 4.56
N SER A 271 2.37 -36.62 4.06
CA SER A 271 2.07 -37.72 3.14
C SER A 271 2.78 -37.53 1.79
N ALA A 272 2.76 -36.30 1.25
CA ALA A 272 3.53 -35.92 0.08
C ALA A 272 5.03 -36.14 0.31
N SER A 273 5.55 -35.71 1.48
CA SER A 273 6.96 -35.86 1.83
C SER A 273 7.39 -37.32 1.95
N ALA A 274 6.57 -38.17 2.56
CA ALA A 274 6.81 -39.62 2.63
C ALA A 274 6.90 -40.23 1.23
N THR A 275 5.92 -39.93 0.37
CA THR A 275 5.86 -40.42 -1.02
C THR A 275 7.11 -40.02 -1.82
N LEU A 276 7.52 -38.75 -1.72
CA LEU A 276 8.71 -38.24 -2.40
C LEU A 276 9.97 -38.95 -1.92
N LYS A 277 10.12 -39.10 -0.60
CA LYS A 277 11.27 -39.78 0.00
C LYS A 277 11.36 -41.24 -0.41
N GLU A 278 10.25 -41.97 -0.40
CA GLU A 278 10.17 -43.38 -0.85
C GLU A 278 10.62 -43.54 -2.31
N ASN A 279 10.39 -42.52 -3.14
CA ASN A 279 10.82 -42.47 -4.54
C ASN A 279 12.21 -41.84 -4.75
N GLY A 280 13.00 -41.65 -3.68
CA GLY A 280 14.37 -41.15 -3.77
C GLY A 280 14.49 -39.67 -4.15
N VAL A 281 13.42 -38.89 -3.99
CA VAL A 281 13.39 -37.43 -4.17
C VAL A 281 13.35 -36.77 -2.79
N ALA A 282 14.29 -35.86 -2.51
CA ALA A 282 14.25 -35.12 -1.25
C ALA A 282 12.97 -34.25 -1.21
N PRO A 283 12.11 -34.35 -0.19
CA PRO A 283 10.90 -33.55 -0.16
C PRO A 283 11.19 -32.05 -0.22
N PHE A 284 12.07 -31.55 0.63
CA PHE A 284 12.41 -30.13 0.71
C PHE A 284 13.86 -29.86 0.34
N ALA A 285 14.06 -29.08 -0.73
CA ALA A 285 15.26 -28.29 -0.90
C ALA A 285 15.34 -27.25 0.23
N ILE A 286 16.52 -27.11 0.81
CA ILE A 286 16.85 -26.01 1.71
C ILE A 286 18.37 -25.88 1.82
N GLY A 287 18.85 -24.63 1.86
CA GLY A 287 20.23 -24.30 2.21
C GLY A 287 20.25 -23.38 3.43
N THR A 288 20.80 -23.85 4.54
CA THR A 288 20.83 -23.15 5.83
C THR A 288 22.19 -22.57 6.20
N LYS A 289 23.22 -22.68 5.33
CA LYS A 289 24.51 -21.98 5.51
C LYS A 289 24.30 -20.50 5.85
N TYR A 290 23.30 -19.90 5.21
CA TYR A 290 22.69 -18.67 5.69
C TYR A 290 21.49 -19.02 6.57
N LEU A 291 21.60 -18.69 7.85
CA LEU A 291 20.72 -19.20 8.91
C LEU A 291 19.26 -18.79 8.76
N TRP A 292 18.99 -17.69 8.04
CA TRP A 292 17.66 -17.12 7.91
C TRP A 292 16.67 -18.04 7.22
N THR A 293 17.09 -18.96 6.34
CA THR A 293 16.16 -19.91 5.70
C THR A 293 15.48 -20.85 6.70
N ALA A 294 16.17 -21.21 7.79
CA ALA A 294 15.58 -21.98 8.87
C ALA A 294 14.59 -21.14 9.70
N ALA A 295 14.75 -19.82 9.72
CA ALA A 295 13.84 -18.90 10.41
C ALA A 295 12.46 -18.87 9.74
N GLY A 296 12.40 -18.86 8.40
CA GLY A 296 11.11 -18.93 7.68
C GLY A 296 10.32 -20.20 8.01
N TRP A 297 11.00 -21.34 8.21
CA TRP A 297 10.34 -22.56 8.70
C TRP A 297 9.78 -22.39 10.10
N PHE A 298 10.57 -21.81 11.01
CA PHE A 298 10.11 -21.53 12.37
C PHE A 298 8.90 -20.59 12.37
N ASP A 299 8.92 -19.52 11.59
CA ASP A 299 7.85 -18.53 11.52
C ASP A 299 6.53 -19.16 11.08
N TYR A 300 6.54 -19.88 9.96
CA TYR A 300 5.37 -20.56 9.45
C TYR A 300 4.83 -21.60 10.42
N ILE A 301 5.68 -22.49 10.94
CA ILE A 301 5.21 -23.52 11.87
C ILE A 301 4.68 -22.87 13.15
N ASN A 302 5.31 -21.81 13.66
CA ASN A 302 4.86 -21.12 14.86
C ASN A 302 3.51 -20.41 14.63
N MET A 303 3.38 -19.67 13.52
CA MET A 303 2.15 -18.97 13.17
C MET A 303 1.00 -19.95 12.91
N ARG A 304 1.24 -21.09 12.27
CA ARG A 304 0.22 -22.14 12.05
C ARG A 304 -0.13 -22.92 13.32
N THR A 305 0.73 -22.90 14.34
CA THR A 305 0.54 -23.63 15.60
C THR A 305 -0.11 -22.76 16.67
N ASN A 306 0.27 -21.47 16.72
CA ASN A 306 -0.02 -20.58 17.85
C ASN A 306 -0.62 -19.22 17.45
N GLY A 307 -0.67 -18.89 16.16
CA GLY A 307 -1.20 -17.63 15.64
C GLY A 307 -0.19 -16.47 15.65
N LEU A 308 -0.52 -15.42 14.89
CA LEU A 308 0.32 -14.23 14.73
C LEU A 308 0.53 -13.46 16.03
N ASP A 309 -0.52 -13.26 16.84
CA ASP A 309 -0.40 -12.50 18.10
C ASP A 309 0.61 -13.14 19.05
N PHE A 310 0.61 -14.47 19.16
CA PHE A 310 1.59 -15.19 19.95
C PHE A 310 3.00 -15.07 19.34
N HIS A 311 3.09 -15.20 18.02
CA HIS A 311 4.35 -15.04 17.30
C HIS A 311 5.00 -13.68 17.62
N ILE A 312 4.25 -12.58 17.52
CA ILE A 312 4.73 -11.24 17.84
C ILE A 312 5.11 -11.11 19.33
N GLN A 313 4.32 -11.66 20.26
CA GLN A 313 4.69 -11.65 21.68
C GLN A 313 6.03 -12.35 21.96
N LEU A 314 6.34 -13.43 21.23
CA LEU A 314 7.64 -14.10 21.32
C LEU A 314 8.76 -13.21 20.75
N MET A 315 8.53 -12.54 19.61
CA MET A 315 9.51 -11.64 18.99
C MET A 315 9.78 -10.39 19.82
N GLU A 316 8.79 -9.92 20.59
CA GLU A 316 8.92 -8.81 21.53
C GLU A 316 9.55 -9.23 22.88
N GLY A 317 9.88 -10.52 23.06
CA GLY A 317 10.45 -11.05 24.30
C GLY A 317 9.47 -11.13 25.48
N LYS A 318 8.16 -10.98 25.23
CA LYS A 318 7.11 -11.09 26.26
C LYS A 318 6.88 -12.53 26.71
N VAL A 319 7.24 -13.49 25.87
CA VAL A 319 7.14 -14.93 26.13
C VAL A 319 8.54 -15.57 26.03
N PRO A 320 8.91 -16.47 26.95
CA PRO A 320 10.16 -17.23 26.84
C PRO A 320 10.09 -18.30 25.74
N TYR A 321 11.23 -18.63 25.13
CA TYR A 321 11.36 -19.75 24.20
C TYR A 321 11.11 -21.10 24.87
N SER A 322 11.23 -21.21 26.19
CA SER A 322 10.86 -22.41 26.94
C SER A 322 9.35 -22.61 27.16
N ASP A 323 8.49 -21.68 26.70
CA ASP A 323 7.03 -21.83 26.76
C ASP A 323 6.57 -23.09 26.00
N GLU A 324 5.58 -23.80 26.56
CA GLU A 324 5.06 -25.05 26.00
C GLU A 324 4.52 -24.88 24.57
N ARG A 325 4.03 -23.70 24.21
CA ARG A 325 3.59 -23.38 22.84
C ARG A 325 4.75 -23.34 21.85
N VAL A 326 5.92 -22.86 22.28
CA VAL A 326 7.14 -22.89 21.46
C VAL A 326 7.65 -24.32 21.33
N LYS A 327 7.59 -25.12 22.41
CA LYS A 327 7.90 -26.55 22.32
C LYS A 327 6.98 -27.29 21.35
N LYS A 328 5.68 -26.96 21.33
CA LYS A 328 4.72 -27.49 20.35
C LYS A 328 5.11 -27.15 18.92
N THR A 329 5.58 -25.92 18.65
CA THR A 329 6.14 -25.53 17.34
C THR A 329 7.30 -26.44 16.92
N PHE A 330 8.27 -26.68 17.82
CA PHE A 330 9.39 -27.58 17.52
C PHE A 330 8.97 -29.04 17.40
N ALA A 331 7.97 -29.50 18.17
CA ALA A 331 7.43 -30.84 18.04
C ALA A 331 6.77 -31.06 16.67
N ASN A 332 5.98 -30.09 16.20
CA ASN A 332 5.43 -30.12 14.83
C ASN A 332 6.56 -30.14 13.80
N TRP A 333 7.61 -29.32 13.99
CA TRP A 333 8.75 -29.29 13.07
C TRP A 333 9.54 -30.61 13.05
N ALA A 334 9.66 -31.29 14.20
CA ALA A 334 10.33 -32.58 14.33
C ALA A 334 9.70 -33.65 13.41
N GLU A 335 8.39 -33.57 13.15
CA GLU A 335 7.68 -34.47 12.23
C GLU A 335 8.19 -34.40 10.78
N LEU A 336 8.91 -33.33 10.40
CA LEU A 336 9.61 -33.25 9.11
C LEU A 336 11.12 -33.45 9.23
N VAL A 337 11.72 -33.00 10.34
CA VAL A 337 13.17 -33.09 10.57
C VAL A 337 13.61 -34.53 10.82
N GLU A 338 12.96 -35.23 11.75
CA GLU A 338 13.38 -36.57 12.18
C GLU A 338 13.26 -37.63 11.08
N PRO A 339 12.20 -37.62 10.24
CA PRO A 339 12.14 -38.49 9.07
C PRO A 339 13.11 -38.07 7.96
N GLY A 340 13.89 -37.00 8.10
CA GLY A 340 14.88 -36.58 7.11
C GLY A 340 14.25 -36.14 5.78
N TYR A 341 13.21 -35.29 5.84
CA TYR A 341 12.56 -34.76 4.64
C TYR A 341 13.26 -33.53 4.03
N TYR A 342 14.28 -33.00 4.70
CA TYR A 342 15.13 -31.93 4.17
C TYR A 342 16.33 -32.49 3.42
N LEU A 343 16.86 -31.70 2.48
CA LEU A 343 18.12 -32.00 1.80
C LEU A 343 19.22 -32.38 2.82
N GLU A 344 19.88 -33.50 2.60
CA GLU A 344 21.03 -33.90 3.40
C GLU A 344 22.13 -32.82 3.35
N ASN A 345 22.80 -32.58 4.47
CA ASN A 345 23.83 -31.56 4.60
C ASN A 345 23.36 -30.14 4.24
N HIS A 346 22.07 -29.82 4.40
CA HIS A 346 21.54 -28.46 4.18
C HIS A 346 22.33 -27.35 4.90
N ALA A 347 23.07 -27.64 5.97
CA ALA A 347 23.95 -26.69 6.66
C ALA A 347 25.15 -26.22 5.82
N SER A 348 25.58 -27.00 4.83
CA SER A 348 26.71 -26.70 3.96
C SER A 348 26.34 -25.88 2.73
N TYR A 349 25.06 -25.84 2.37
CA TYR A 349 24.55 -25.11 1.20
C TYR A 349 23.94 -23.77 1.60
N SER A 350 24.26 -22.72 0.85
CA SER A 350 23.42 -21.51 0.80
C SER A 350 22.10 -21.81 0.10
N TRP A 351 21.13 -20.90 0.24
CA TRP A 351 19.83 -21.10 -0.39
C TRP A 351 19.93 -21.18 -1.91
N GLN A 352 20.86 -20.45 -2.53
CA GLN A 352 21.16 -20.52 -3.96
C GLN A 352 21.83 -21.86 -4.34
N GLU A 353 22.80 -22.32 -3.54
CA GLU A 353 23.49 -23.59 -3.78
C GLU A 353 22.53 -24.80 -3.63
N ALA A 354 21.40 -24.64 -2.93
CA ALA A 354 20.35 -25.66 -2.81
C ALA A 354 19.37 -25.69 -4.01
N GLN A 355 19.26 -24.60 -4.78
CA GLN A 355 18.32 -24.51 -5.91
C GLN A 355 18.55 -25.56 -7.02
N PRO A 356 19.81 -25.88 -7.42
CA PRO A 356 20.05 -26.90 -8.44
C PRO A 356 19.45 -28.28 -8.11
N PHE A 357 19.28 -28.62 -6.84
CA PHE A 357 18.62 -29.88 -6.46
C PHE A 357 17.14 -29.88 -6.83
N LEU A 358 16.45 -28.75 -6.64
CA LEU A 358 15.07 -28.54 -7.09
C LEU A 358 14.98 -28.59 -8.63
N TYR A 359 15.89 -27.91 -9.31
CA TYR A 359 15.88 -27.81 -10.78
C TYR A 359 16.11 -29.16 -11.46
N ASN A 360 17.03 -29.94 -10.93
CA ASN A 360 17.36 -31.27 -11.46
C ASN A 360 16.44 -32.39 -10.93
N GLY A 361 15.37 -32.04 -10.20
CA GLY A 361 14.39 -32.99 -9.66
C GLY A 361 14.94 -33.93 -8.58
N LYS A 362 16.06 -33.55 -7.95
CA LYS A 362 16.61 -34.23 -6.76
C LYS A 362 15.92 -33.79 -5.48
N ALA A 363 15.26 -32.64 -5.52
CA ALA A 363 14.30 -32.19 -4.51
C ALA A 363 13.02 -31.71 -5.20
N ALA A 364 11.89 -31.70 -4.46
CA ALA A 364 10.59 -31.40 -5.05
C ALA A 364 9.96 -30.08 -4.58
N MET A 365 10.23 -29.63 -3.35
CA MET A 365 9.63 -28.42 -2.76
C MET A 365 10.71 -27.50 -2.18
N TYR A 366 10.41 -26.20 -2.07
CA TYR A 366 11.26 -25.20 -1.42
C TYR A 366 10.40 -24.10 -0.78
N LEU A 367 10.39 -24.01 0.55
CA LEU A 367 9.83 -22.87 1.28
C LEU A 367 10.75 -21.66 1.12
N MET A 368 10.28 -20.62 0.42
CA MET A 368 11.08 -19.43 0.10
C MET A 368 10.19 -18.21 -0.21
N GLY A 369 10.79 -17.02 -0.20
CA GLY A 369 10.18 -15.81 -0.74
C GLY A 369 10.18 -15.80 -2.27
N ASN A 370 9.30 -14.99 -2.87
CA ASN A 370 9.15 -14.89 -4.33
C ASN A 370 10.43 -14.51 -5.09
N PHE A 371 11.42 -13.90 -4.44
CA PHE A 371 12.74 -13.63 -5.02
C PHE A 371 13.48 -14.89 -5.53
N ILE A 372 12.99 -16.10 -5.26
CA ILE A 372 13.49 -17.33 -5.91
C ILE A 372 13.10 -17.42 -7.38
N THR A 373 11.92 -16.91 -7.77
CA THR A 373 11.32 -17.11 -9.09
C THR A 373 12.17 -16.59 -10.26
N PRO A 374 12.88 -15.44 -10.17
CA PRO A 374 13.73 -14.99 -11.26
C PRO A 374 14.94 -15.90 -11.52
N ASN A 375 15.27 -16.81 -10.59
CA ASN A 375 16.37 -17.76 -10.74
C ASN A 375 15.95 -19.06 -11.43
N PHE A 376 14.66 -19.28 -11.67
CA PHE A 376 14.19 -20.49 -12.34
C PHE A 376 14.67 -20.52 -13.78
N PRO A 377 15.37 -21.58 -14.20
CA PRO A 377 15.84 -21.69 -15.57
C PRO A 377 14.68 -22.03 -16.50
N ALA A 378 14.76 -21.61 -17.77
CA ALA A 378 13.66 -21.70 -18.75
C ALA A 378 13.15 -23.14 -18.98
N GLU A 379 13.97 -24.17 -18.72
CA GLU A 379 13.55 -25.57 -18.86
C GLU A 379 12.50 -26.00 -17.83
N LEU A 380 12.27 -25.18 -16.79
CA LEU A 380 11.25 -25.38 -15.77
C LEU A 380 9.95 -24.60 -16.04
N ASP A 381 9.85 -23.90 -17.17
CA ASP A 381 8.63 -23.22 -17.57
C ASP A 381 7.44 -24.19 -17.60
N GLY A 382 6.39 -23.87 -16.83
CA GLY A 382 5.21 -24.71 -16.68
C GLY A 382 5.37 -25.96 -15.80
N LYS A 383 6.58 -26.24 -15.28
CA LYS A 383 6.87 -27.38 -14.38
C LYS A 383 6.98 -26.98 -12.91
N MET A 384 7.10 -25.69 -12.63
CA MET A 384 7.08 -25.13 -11.29
C MET A 384 5.70 -24.56 -10.98
N ASP A 385 5.29 -24.69 -9.73
CA ASP A 385 4.10 -24.00 -9.22
C ASP A 385 4.33 -23.59 -7.73
N PHE A 386 3.38 -22.89 -7.14
CA PHE A 386 3.44 -22.34 -5.78
C PHE A 386 2.16 -22.64 -5.01
N PHE A 387 2.30 -23.01 -3.74
CA PHE A 387 1.20 -23.13 -2.79
C PHE A 387 1.50 -22.49 -1.43
N GLN A 388 0.44 -22.04 -0.78
CA GLN A 388 0.48 -21.46 0.57
C GLN A 388 0.92 -22.50 1.59
N PHE A 389 1.68 -22.10 2.61
CA PHE A 389 2.13 -23.04 3.63
C PHE A 389 0.91 -23.71 4.34
N PRO A 390 0.87 -25.06 4.44
CA PRO A 390 -0.32 -25.79 4.88
C PRO A 390 -0.82 -25.47 6.29
N VAL A 391 -2.10 -25.72 6.51
CA VAL A 391 -2.75 -25.59 7.83
C VAL A 391 -2.23 -26.67 8.78
N ILE A 392 -1.78 -26.28 9.97
CA ILE A 392 -1.43 -27.22 11.06
C ILE A 392 -2.61 -27.37 12.02
N ASP A 393 -3.13 -26.26 12.53
CA ASP A 393 -4.30 -26.24 13.41
C ASP A 393 -5.40 -25.38 12.77
N PRO A 394 -6.54 -25.96 12.36
CA PRO A 394 -7.60 -25.23 11.66
C PRO A 394 -8.33 -24.20 12.54
N SER A 395 -8.08 -24.20 13.86
CA SER A 395 -8.59 -23.16 14.76
C SER A 395 -7.73 -21.89 14.79
N ILE A 396 -6.53 -21.95 14.19
CA ILE A 396 -5.60 -20.83 14.14
C ILE A 396 -5.78 -20.04 12.83
N PRO A 397 -5.95 -18.72 12.91
CA PRO A 397 -5.99 -17.85 11.73
C PRO A 397 -4.76 -17.99 10.82
N MET A 398 -4.96 -17.86 9.52
CA MET A 398 -3.88 -17.99 8.54
C MET A 398 -3.13 -16.67 8.43
N SER A 399 -1.86 -16.65 8.85
CA SER A 399 -0.98 -15.48 8.74
C SER A 399 0.25 -15.78 7.90
N GLU A 400 0.79 -14.78 7.21
CA GLU A 400 1.85 -14.97 6.21
C GLU A 400 3.06 -14.09 6.50
N ASP A 401 4.25 -14.56 6.15
CA ASP A 401 5.39 -13.66 6.03
C ASP A 401 5.26 -12.83 4.75
N ALA A 402 5.23 -11.52 4.91
CA ALA A 402 5.21 -10.55 3.81
C ALA A 402 6.21 -9.43 4.06
N PRO A 403 7.53 -9.71 3.97
CA PRO A 403 8.55 -8.75 4.33
C PRO A 403 8.53 -7.54 3.39
N MET A 404 8.57 -6.34 3.96
CA MET A 404 8.61 -5.08 3.20
C MET A 404 10.02 -4.51 3.12
N ASP A 405 10.50 -4.25 1.90
CA ASP A 405 11.78 -3.55 1.70
C ASP A 405 11.58 -2.03 1.60
N THR A 406 12.50 -1.32 2.23
CA THR A 406 12.28 0.05 2.68
C THR A 406 13.55 0.89 2.54
N LEU A 407 13.36 2.17 2.23
CA LEU A 407 14.45 3.14 2.14
C LEU A 407 14.36 4.17 3.26
N HIS A 408 15.50 4.48 3.86
CA HIS A 408 15.62 5.32 5.04
C HIS A 408 16.68 6.40 4.83
N ILE A 409 16.54 7.53 5.54
CA ILE A 409 17.59 8.57 5.61
C ILE A 409 18.35 8.40 6.93
N PRO A 410 19.63 8.01 6.91
CA PRO A 410 20.42 7.92 8.13
C PRO A 410 20.45 9.24 8.89
N SER A 411 20.37 9.19 10.22
CA SER A 411 20.33 10.39 11.08
C SER A 411 21.55 11.30 10.90
N LYS A 412 22.70 10.73 10.51
CA LYS A 412 23.98 11.43 10.26
C LYS A 412 24.25 11.74 8.77
N ALA A 413 23.27 11.54 7.88
CA ALA A 413 23.43 11.87 6.46
C ALA A 413 23.71 13.37 6.28
N LYS A 414 24.68 13.70 5.41
CA LYS A 414 25.11 15.09 5.16
C LYS A 414 24.10 15.85 4.29
N ASN A 415 23.56 15.20 3.27
CA ASN A 415 22.64 15.82 2.31
C ASN A 415 21.21 15.25 2.46
N LYS A 416 20.53 15.64 3.55
CA LYS A 416 19.17 15.14 3.85
C LYS A 416 18.11 15.71 2.92
N GLU A 417 18.36 16.87 2.31
CA GLU A 417 17.41 17.48 1.39
C GLU A 417 17.29 16.66 0.11
N ASP A 418 18.40 16.40 -0.57
CA ASP A 418 18.39 15.57 -1.78
C ASP A 418 17.99 14.13 -1.49
N ALA A 419 18.34 13.59 -0.32
CA ALA A 419 17.87 12.28 0.10
C ALA A 419 16.33 12.21 0.20
N ARG A 420 15.66 13.27 0.69
CA ARG A 420 14.19 13.35 0.69
C ARG A 420 13.63 13.44 -0.73
N LYS A 421 14.23 14.26 -1.59
CA LYS A 421 13.85 14.36 -3.03
C LYS A 421 13.96 12.99 -3.72
N PHE A 422 14.98 12.21 -3.40
CA PHE A 422 15.14 10.84 -3.89
C PHE A 422 14.08 9.88 -3.34
N LEU A 423 13.77 9.93 -2.03
CA LEU A 423 12.70 9.11 -1.46
C LEU A 423 11.33 9.44 -2.05
N GLU A 424 11.03 10.73 -2.28
CA GLU A 424 9.82 11.17 -2.99
C GLU A 424 9.77 10.65 -4.42
N PHE A 425 10.91 10.63 -5.12
CA PHE A 425 11.01 10.02 -6.44
C PHE A 425 10.70 8.51 -6.37
N VAL A 426 11.32 7.75 -5.48
CA VAL A 426 11.06 6.30 -5.33
C VAL A 426 9.62 6.01 -4.93
N ALA A 427 8.98 6.88 -4.16
CA ALA A 427 7.57 6.73 -3.75
C ALA A 427 6.55 6.85 -4.89
N ARG A 428 6.93 7.39 -6.05
CA ARG A 428 5.98 7.55 -7.18
C ARG A 428 5.53 6.21 -7.73
N ALA A 429 4.25 6.14 -8.09
CA ALA A 429 3.62 4.89 -8.52
C ALA A 429 4.31 4.28 -9.75
N GLU A 430 4.67 5.09 -10.76
CA GLU A 430 5.37 4.61 -11.95
C GLU A 430 6.77 4.06 -11.66
N ASN A 431 7.48 4.65 -10.68
CA ASN A 431 8.81 4.20 -10.30
C ASN A 431 8.73 2.91 -9.49
N GLN A 432 7.76 2.79 -8.58
CA GLN A 432 7.53 1.52 -7.90
C GLN A 432 7.08 0.45 -8.86
N GLN A 433 6.20 0.75 -9.82
CA GLN A 433 5.80 -0.20 -10.84
C GLN A 433 7.01 -0.72 -11.62
N LEU A 434 7.91 0.16 -12.07
CA LEU A 434 9.13 -0.23 -12.78
C LEU A 434 10.08 -1.08 -11.92
N ILE A 435 10.30 -0.71 -10.66
CA ILE A 435 11.14 -1.49 -9.75
C ILE A 435 10.53 -2.88 -9.52
N ASN A 436 9.23 -2.94 -9.24
CA ASN A 436 8.54 -4.19 -8.92
C ASN A 436 8.35 -5.11 -10.13
N GLU A 437 8.27 -4.55 -11.34
CA GLU A 437 8.30 -5.32 -12.58
C GLU A 437 9.63 -6.07 -12.76
N MET A 438 10.75 -5.44 -12.41
CA MET A 438 12.08 -6.05 -12.48
C MET A 438 12.32 -7.05 -11.36
N LEU A 439 11.79 -6.78 -10.16
CA LEU A 439 11.91 -7.67 -9.00
C LEU A 439 10.93 -8.85 -9.05
N LEU A 440 9.89 -8.78 -9.88
CA LEU A 440 8.69 -9.65 -9.84
C LEU A 440 8.02 -9.65 -8.45
N GLN A 441 7.90 -8.48 -7.84
CA GLN A 441 7.34 -8.32 -6.49
C GLN A 441 6.16 -7.35 -6.47
N ILE A 442 5.60 -7.09 -5.28
CA ILE A 442 4.38 -6.33 -5.10
C ILE A 442 4.72 -4.90 -4.68
N PRO A 443 4.29 -3.87 -5.43
CA PRO A 443 4.54 -2.49 -5.04
C PRO A 443 3.69 -2.10 -3.83
N THR A 444 4.28 -1.27 -2.95
CA THR A 444 3.63 -0.78 -1.72
C THR A 444 2.73 0.43 -1.98
N ASN A 445 2.95 1.15 -3.07
CA ASN A 445 2.08 2.22 -3.54
C ASN A 445 0.83 1.61 -4.21
N ASN A 446 -0.36 1.89 -3.66
CA ASN A 446 -1.63 1.32 -4.13
C ASN A 446 -2.07 1.79 -5.54
N LYS A 447 -1.40 2.79 -6.12
CA LYS A 447 -1.60 3.22 -7.51
C LYS A 447 -0.68 2.50 -8.49
N ALA A 448 0.38 1.84 -8.01
CA ALA A 448 1.26 1.02 -8.83
C ALA A 448 0.66 -0.38 -9.01
N LYS A 449 0.94 -1.00 -10.16
CA LYS A 449 0.48 -2.36 -10.46
C LYS A 449 1.66 -3.33 -10.49
N ALA A 450 1.50 -4.47 -9.83
CA ALA A 450 2.40 -5.59 -10.01
C ALA A 450 2.29 -6.12 -11.45
N LYS A 451 3.40 -6.65 -11.99
CA LYS A 451 3.39 -7.39 -13.25
C LYS A 451 2.66 -8.71 -13.04
N SER A 452 1.73 -9.05 -13.92
CA SER A 452 1.08 -10.36 -13.86
C SER A 452 2.12 -11.46 -14.15
N ASP A 453 2.19 -12.41 -13.23
CA ASP A 453 3.07 -13.56 -13.23
C ASP A 453 2.36 -14.69 -12.45
N PRO A 454 2.42 -15.96 -12.90
CA PRO A 454 1.65 -17.03 -12.25
C PRO A 454 1.93 -17.20 -10.76
N PHE A 455 3.18 -17.00 -10.32
CA PHE A 455 3.54 -17.11 -8.91
C PHE A 455 3.14 -15.87 -8.13
N LEU A 456 3.35 -14.69 -8.73
CA LEU A 456 2.99 -13.41 -8.11
C LEU A 456 1.48 -13.26 -7.96
N ASP A 457 0.70 -13.63 -8.97
CA ASP A 457 -0.76 -13.56 -8.96
C ASP A 457 -1.35 -14.46 -7.86
N LYS A 458 -0.82 -15.69 -7.70
CA LYS A 458 -1.16 -16.58 -6.58
C LYS A 458 -0.76 -15.99 -5.23
N GLY A 459 0.43 -15.41 -5.13
CA GLY A 459 0.93 -14.77 -3.91
C GLY A 459 0.10 -13.57 -3.49
N VAL A 460 -0.28 -12.71 -4.43
CA VAL A 460 -1.17 -11.56 -4.18
C VAL A 460 -2.54 -12.03 -3.72
N ALA A 461 -3.11 -13.06 -4.35
CA ALA A 461 -4.39 -13.64 -3.92
C ALA A 461 -4.30 -14.22 -2.51
N MET A 462 -3.21 -14.93 -2.19
CA MET A 462 -2.94 -15.47 -0.86
C MET A 462 -2.85 -14.37 0.19
N LEU A 463 -2.01 -13.34 -0.04
CA LEU A 463 -1.85 -12.20 0.87
C LEU A 463 -3.12 -11.36 1.00
N ALA A 464 -3.99 -11.32 -0.02
CA ALA A 464 -5.29 -10.65 0.09
C ALA A 464 -6.29 -11.40 0.98
N SER A 465 -6.07 -12.69 1.21
CA SER A 465 -6.93 -13.56 2.02
C SER A 465 -6.40 -13.85 3.43
N THR A 466 -5.21 -13.35 3.77
CA THR A 466 -4.55 -13.59 5.06
C THR A 466 -5.23 -12.82 6.20
N ASP A 467 -5.26 -13.41 7.39
CA ASP A 467 -5.74 -12.77 8.62
C ASP A 467 -4.72 -11.78 9.22
N GLY A 468 -3.46 -11.86 8.77
CA GLY A 468 -2.39 -10.95 9.16
C GLY A 468 -1.06 -11.26 8.49
N THR A 469 -0.10 -10.35 8.64
CA THR A 469 1.24 -10.51 8.06
C THR A 469 2.34 -10.22 9.08
N ALA A 470 3.34 -11.09 9.13
CA ALA A 470 4.61 -10.88 9.80
C ALA A 470 5.64 -10.28 8.83
N GLN A 471 6.76 -9.75 9.34
CA GLN A 471 7.84 -9.17 8.56
C GLN A 471 9.05 -10.11 8.39
N PHE A 472 8.93 -11.37 8.81
CA PHE A 472 10.01 -12.36 8.97
C PHE A 472 10.74 -12.23 10.30
N TYR A 473 11.17 -13.37 10.83
CA TYR A 473 11.81 -13.53 12.14
C TYR A 473 12.85 -12.46 12.46
N ASP A 474 13.79 -12.23 11.53
CA ASP A 474 14.92 -11.31 11.75
C ASP A 474 14.57 -9.82 11.58
N ARG A 475 13.33 -9.52 11.18
CA ARG A 475 12.74 -8.18 11.14
C ARG A 475 11.75 -7.94 12.28
N ASP A 476 11.06 -8.98 12.74
CA ASP A 476 10.08 -8.87 13.83
C ASP A 476 10.71 -8.88 15.23
N THR A 477 11.88 -9.51 15.41
CA THR A 477 12.60 -9.54 16.70
C THR A 477 13.84 -8.65 16.71
N ASP A 478 14.34 -8.33 17.91
CA ASP A 478 15.63 -7.65 18.06
C ASP A 478 16.78 -8.39 17.32
N PRO A 479 17.67 -7.69 16.58
CA PRO A 479 18.73 -8.31 15.79
C PRO A 479 19.67 -9.25 16.58
N ALA A 480 19.92 -8.99 17.87
CA ALA A 480 20.73 -9.86 18.71
C ALA A 480 20.00 -11.16 19.06
N MET A 481 18.67 -11.09 19.25
CA MET A 481 17.82 -12.26 19.42
C MET A 481 17.70 -13.04 18.11
N ALA A 482 17.50 -12.34 16.99
CA ALA A 482 17.39 -12.92 15.66
C ALA A 482 18.59 -13.81 15.34
N LYS A 483 19.80 -13.24 15.50
CA LYS A 483 21.06 -13.94 15.25
C LYS A 483 21.21 -15.24 16.03
N GLU A 484 20.83 -15.27 17.31
CA GLU A 484 20.97 -16.48 18.13
C GLU A 484 19.81 -17.47 17.93
N GLY A 485 18.60 -16.97 17.66
CA GLY A 485 17.44 -17.79 17.27
C GLY A 485 17.71 -18.59 16.01
N MET A 486 18.13 -17.93 14.94
CA MET A 486 18.43 -18.59 13.66
C MET A 486 19.53 -19.65 13.77
N LYS A 487 20.54 -19.44 14.64
CA LYS A 487 21.53 -20.49 14.97
C LYS A 487 20.88 -21.69 15.67
N GLY A 488 19.98 -21.42 16.63
CA GLY A 488 19.24 -22.45 17.32
C GLY A 488 18.33 -23.25 16.39
N PHE A 489 17.68 -22.59 15.43
CA PHE A 489 16.81 -23.23 14.44
C PHE A 489 17.61 -24.18 13.53
N GLN A 490 18.75 -23.72 13.01
CA GLN A 490 19.64 -24.62 12.26
C GLN A 490 20.17 -25.75 13.15
N GLU A 491 20.58 -25.47 14.40
CA GLU A 491 21.06 -26.52 15.33
C GLU A 491 19.98 -27.57 15.55
N PHE A 492 18.71 -27.16 15.70
CA PHE A 492 17.58 -28.07 15.84
C PHE A 492 17.39 -28.95 14.60
N MET A 493 17.49 -28.39 13.40
CA MET A 493 17.37 -29.18 12.16
C MET A 493 18.46 -30.26 12.03
N VAL A 494 19.66 -30.01 12.57
CA VAL A 494 20.78 -30.97 12.53
C VAL A 494 20.78 -31.91 13.74
N HIS A 495 20.36 -31.42 14.90
CA HIS A 495 20.38 -32.11 16.19
C HIS A 495 19.07 -31.84 16.96
N PRO A 496 17.94 -32.44 16.51
CA PRO A 496 16.65 -32.21 17.14
C PRO A 496 16.62 -32.67 18.62
N ASP A 497 17.47 -33.63 18.98
CA ASP A 497 17.69 -34.10 20.35
C ASP A 497 18.16 -33.01 21.33
N ARG A 498 18.68 -31.89 20.82
CA ARG A 498 19.21 -30.78 21.64
C ARG A 498 18.19 -29.71 21.96
N ILE A 499 16.91 -29.89 21.65
CA ILE A 499 15.89 -28.85 21.77
C ILE A 499 15.88 -28.16 23.15
N GLU A 500 15.90 -28.92 24.25
CA GLU A 500 15.90 -28.34 25.61
C GLU A 500 17.10 -27.42 25.87
N LYS A 501 18.28 -27.78 25.34
CA LYS A 501 19.49 -26.96 25.44
C LYS A 501 19.38 -25.70 24.59
N ILE A 502 18.80 -25.81 23.40
CA ILE A 502 18.56 -24.69 22.48
C ILE A 502 17.61 -23.69 23.14
N LEU A 503 16.44 -24.12 23.61
CA LEU A 503 15.44 -23.25 24.24
C LEU A 503 16.01 -22.52 25.47
N LYS A 504 16.75 -23.24 26.33
CA LYS A 504 17.41 -22.63 27.50
C LYS A 504 18.45 -21.56 27.11
N LYS A 505 19.16 -21.76 26.00
CA LYS A 505 20.09 -20.76 25.46
C LYS A 505 19.33 -19.54 24.93
N LEU A 506 18.25 -19.74 24.17
CA LEU A 506 17.43 -18.67 23.62
C LEU A 506 16.77 -17.83 24.72
N ASP A 507 16.27 -18.44 25.79
CA ASP A 507 15.76 -17.73 26.97
C ASP A 507 16.79 -16.81 27.62
N LYS A 508 18.03 -17.28 27.75
CA LYS A 508 19.12 -16.48 28.32
C LYS A 508 19.45 -15.29 27.42
N VAL A 509 19.36 -15.46 26.10
CA VAL A 509 19.56 -14.37 25.12
C VAL A 509 18.40 -13.38 25.21
N SER A 510 17.15 -13.86 25.14
CA SER A 510 15.95 -13.04 25.25
C SER A 510 15.96 -12.17 26.52
N LYS A 511 16.20 -12.76 27.69
CA LYS A 511 16.33 -12.03 28.98
C LYS A 511 17.44 -10.98 29.00
N ARG A 512 18.47 -11.10 28.16
CA ARG A 512 19.55 -10.13 28.05
C ARG A 512 19.20 -9.01 27.08
N THR A 513 18.48 -9.35 26.02
CA THR A 513 18.15 -8.46 24.91
C THR A 513 17.00 -7.52 25.26
N PHE A 514 15.90 -8.03 25.81
CA PHE A 514 14.66 -7.28 26.06
C PHE A 514 14.56 -6.70 27.49
N LYS A 515 15.68 -6.24 28.04
CA LYS A 515 15.75 -5.72 29.41
C LYS A 515 15.11 -4.35 29.60
#